data_AF-A0A6I5I0C3-F1
#
_entry.id   AF-A0A6I5I0C3-F1
#
_cell.length_a   1.000
_cell.length_b   1.000
_cell.length_c   1.000
_cell.angle_alpha   90.00
_cell.angle_beta   90.00
_cell.angle_gamma   90.00
#
_symmetry.space_group_name_H-M   'P 1'
#
loop_
_entity.id
_entity.type
_entity.pdbx_description
1 polymer ?
#
loop_
_entity_poly.entity_id
_entity_poly.type
_entity_poly.pdbx_seq_one_letter_code
_entity_poly.pdbx_strand_id
1 'polypeptide(L)'
;MDVSDGALNSLAVTLADGRGATGVVMAVIGVLLVAMLIGAFWLGKRRHDQELPPPRPDEQPVGPDHRSHVEQADVHGDDHFPADGRGLSPYELGESGNEPIRHEDDDKRD
;
A
#
# COMPACT_ATOMS: atom_id res chain seq x y z
N MET A 1 4.11 5.91 -54.73
CA MET A 1 3.07 4.89 -54.46
C MET A 1 2.49 5.24 -53.12
N ASP A 2 1.23 5.66 -53.09
CA ASP A 2 0.56 6.08 -51.86
C ASP A 2 0.13 4.83 -51.07
N VAL A 3 0.95 4.48 -50.07
CA VAL A 3 0.73 3.29 -49.23
C VAL A 3 -0.38 3.52 -48.20
N SER A 4 -0.68 4.79 -47.89
CA SER A 4 -1.68 5.18 -46.90
C SER A 4 -3.08 4.99 -47.45
N ASP A 5 -3.32 5.39 -48.71
CA ASP A 5 -4.62 5.22 -49.37
C ASP A 5 -4.98 3.74 -49.56
N GLY A 6 -4.00 2.89 -49.86
CA GLY A 6 -4.22 1.44 -49.98
C GLY A 6 -4.65 0.80 -48.66
N ALA A 7 -4.07 1.23 -47.53
CA ALA A 7 -4.43 0.73 -46.21
C ALA A 7 -5.84 1.18 -45.79
N LEU A 8 -6.18 2.45 -46.06
CA LEU A 8 -7.51 2.99 -45.76
C LEU A 8 -8.61 2.31 -46.60
N ASN A 9 -8.35 2.02 -47.88
CA ASN A 9 -9.29 1.28 -48.73
C ASN A 9 -9.46 -0.18 -48.30
N SER A 10 -8.38 -0.82 -47.85
CA SER A 10 -8.43 -2.21 -47.33
C SER A 10 -9.21 -2.30 -46.01
N LEU A 11 -9.04 -1.29 -45.15
CA LEU A 11 -9.86 -1.12 -43.95
C LEU A 11 -11.32 -0.88 -44.31
N ALA A 12 -11.63 0.00 -45.26
CA ALA A 12 -13.01 0.26 -45.70
C ALA A 12 -13.71 -0.99 -46.25
N VAL A 13 -13.03 -1.80 -47.08
CA VAL A 13 -13.55 -3.08 -47.59
C VAL A 13 -13.79 -4.08 -46.46
N THR A 14 -12.86 -4.17 -45.51
CA THR A 14 -12.98 -5.06 -44.34
C THR A 14 -14.10 -4.60 -43.39
N LEU A 15 -14.32 -3.30 -43.26
CA LEU A 15 -15.42 -2.73 -42.47
C LEU A 15 -16.79 -2.90 -43.16
N ALA A 16 -16.83 -2.94 -44.49
CA ALA A 16 -18.04 -3.21 -45.27
C ALA A 16 -18.46 -4.69 -45.23
N ASP A 17 -17.50 -5.60 -45.10
CA ASP A 17 -17.71 -7.04 -44.92
C ASP A 17 -17.88 -7.35 -43.41
N GLY A 18 -19.11 -7.26 -42.90
CA GLY A 18 -19.43 -7.15 -41.45
C GLY A 18 -18.80 -8.17 -40.48
N ARG A 19 -18.26 -9.30 -40.95
CA ARG A 19 -17.43 -10.21 -40.13
C ARG A 19 -16.01 -9.69 -39.91
N GLY A 20 -15.36 -9.14 -40.92
CA GLY A 20 -14.02 -8.54 -40.83
C GLY A 20 -14.03 -7.26 -39.99
N ALA A 21 -15.10 -6.47 -40.12
CA ALA A 21 -15.32 -5.24 -39.37
C ALA A 21 -15.24 -5.45 -37.85
N THR A 22 -15.83 -6.54 -37.36
CA THR A 22 -15.87 -6.85 -35.92
C THR A 22 -14.47 -7.13 -35.37
N GLY A 23 -13.64 -7.86 -36.12
CA GLY A 23 -12.26 -8.15 -35.71
C GLY A 23 -11.38 -6.90 -35.62
N VAL A 24 -11.50 -6.00 -36.60
CA VAL A 24 -10.76 -4.73 -36.62
C VAL A 24 -11.21 -3.81 -35.49
N VAL A 25 -12.52 -3.67 -35.27
CA VAL A 25 -13.06 -2.84 -34.17
C VAL A 25 -12.58 -3.36 -32.81
N MET A 26 -12.60 -4.67 -32.58
CA MET A 26 -12.11 -5.26 -31.33
C MET A 26 -10.61 -5.03 -31.12
N ALA A 27 -9.80 -5.12 -32.19
CA ALA A 27 -8.38 -4.79 -32.11
C ALA A 27 -8.14 -3.31 -31.76
N VAL A 28 -8.89 -2.39 -32.37
CA VAL A 28 -8.80 -0.94 -32.07
C VAL A 28 -9.20 -0.67 -30.61
N ILE A 29 -10.29 -1.26 -30.13
CA ILE A 29 -10.71 -1.14 -28.73
C ILE A 29 -9.61 -1.66 -27.79
N GLY A 30 -9.02 -2.81 -28.11
CA GLY A 30 -7.91 -3.37 -27.33
C GLY A 30 -6.72 -2.40 -27.24
N VAL A 31 -6.32 -1.81 -28.36
CA VAL A 31 -5.24 -0.81 -28.39
C VAL A 31 -5.60 0.44 -27.58
N LEU A 32 -6.83 0.94 -27.70
CA LEU A 32 -7.30 2.10 -26.93
C LEU A 32 -7.28 1.82 -25.43
N LEU A 33 -7.73 0.63 -25.00
CA LEU A 33 -7.69 0.23 -23.59
C LEU A 33 -6.24 0.16 -23.07
N VAL A 34 -5.33 -0.45 -23.83
CA VAL A 34 -3.91 -0.51 -23.44
C VAL A 34 -3.29 0.89 -23.35
N ALA A 35 -3.56 1.76 -24.32
CA ALA A 35 -3.08 3.14 -24.30
C ALA A 35 -3.62 3.92 -23.09
N MET A 36 -4.90 3.72 -22.74
CA MET A 36 -5.50 4.32 -21.55
C MET A 36 -4.82 3.84 -20.27
N LEU A 37 -4.55 2.54 -20.14
CA LEU A 37 -3.85 1.98 -18.96
C LEU A 37 -2.42 2.51 -18.83
N ILE A 38 -1.68 2.58 -19.94
CA ILE A 38 -0.33 3.16 -19.96
C ILE A 38 -0.38 4.63 -19.55
N GLY A 39 -1.33 5.40 -20.09
CA GLY A 39 -1.53 6.81 -19.74
C GLY A 39 -1.83 7.01 -18.25
N ALA A 40 -2.72 6.19 -17.69
CA ALA A 40 -3.05 6.22 -16.25
C ALA A 40 -1.83 5.89 -15.38
N PHE A 41 -1.08 4.84 -15.72
CA PHE A 41 0.14 4.46 -15.01
C PHE A 41 1.19 5.57 -15.08
N TRP A 42 1.41 6.15 -16.26
CA TRP A 42 2.38 7.23 -16.45
C TRP A 42 2.00 8.50 -15.68
N LEU A 43 0.71 8.83 -15.62
CA LEU A 43 0.19 9.94 -14.82
C LEU A 43 0.38 9.69 -13.31
N GLY A 44 0.15 8.46 -12.85
CA GLY A 44 0.43 8.04 -11.47
C GLY A 44 1.91 8.18 -11.12
N LYS A 45 2.80 7.64 -11.97
CA LYS A 45 4.25 7.77 -11.82
C LYS A 45 4.69 9.23 -11.75
N ARG A 46 4.19 10.07 -12.66
CA ARG A 46 4.52 11.50 -12.70
C ARG A 46 4.09 12.23 -11.42
N ARG A 47 3.00 11.81 -10.75
CA ARG A 47 2.60 12.39 -9.46
C ARG A 47 3.54 11.95 -8.34
N HIS A 48 3.85 10.67 -8.26
CA HIS A 48 4.79 10.14 -7.28
C HIS A 48 6.19 10.77 -7.43
N ASP A 49 6.66 11.02 -8.66
CA ASP A 49 7.95 11.68 -8.90
C ASP A 49 8.00 13.15 -8.42
N GLN A 50 6.83 13.78 -8.18
CA GLN A 50 6.76 15.14 -7.60
C GLN A 50 6.80 15.11 -6.08
N GLU A 51 6.66 13.94 -5.46
CA GLU A 51 6.82 13.78 -4.02
C GLU A 51 8.29 13.87 -3.65
N LEU A 52 8.57 14.34 -2.44
CA LEU A 52 9.95 14.37 -1.93
C LEU A 52 10.46 12.93 -1.82
N PRO A 53 11.73 12.68 -2.16
CA PRO A 53 12.32 11.36 -1.93
C PRO A 53 12.23 11.02 -0.44
N PRO A 54 12.13 9.73 -0.08
CA PRO A 54 12.22 9.32 1.31
C PRO A 54 13.46 9.94 1.96
N PRO A 55 13.35 10.43 3.20
CA PRO A 55 14.47 11.09 3.87
C PRO A 55 15.65 10.13 3.96
N ARG A 56 16.84 10.65 3.69
CA ARG A 56 18.06 9.86 3.80
C ARG A 56 18.36 9.58 5.28
N PRO A 57 19.09 8.51 5.61
CA PRO A 57 19.47 8.22 7.00
C PRO A 57 20.18 9.39 7.70
N ASP A 58 20.96 10.17 6.95
CA ASP A 58 21.65 11.38 7.41
C ASP A 58 20.73 12.60 7.59
N GLU A 59 19.56 12.59 6.96
CA GLU A 59 18.50 13.59 7.15
C GLU A 59 17.59 13.24 8.33
N GLN A 60 17.81 12.10 9.00
CA GLN A 60 17.04 11.75 10.18
C GLN A 60 17.28 12.78 11.29
N PRO A 61 16.22 13.17 12.01
CA PRO A 61 16.37 14.03 13.19
C PRO A 61 17.37 13.42 14.15
N VAL A 62 18.35 14.21 14.57
CA VAL A 62 19.29 13.79 15.61
C VAL A 62 18.48 13.53 16.89
N GLY A 63 18.78 12.42 17.55
CA GLY A 63 18.20 12.14 18.86
C GLY A 63 18.45 13.30 19.82
N PRO A 64 17.50 13.63 20.72
CA PRO A 64 17.67 14.74 21.64
C PRO A 64 18.89 14.55 22.56
N ASP A 65 19.59 15.64 22.90
CA ASP A 65 20.79 15.65 23.78
C ASP A 65 20.55 15.01 25.16
N HIS A 66 19.30 14.94 25.56
CA HIS A 66 18.83 14.42 26.82
C HIS A 66 17.64 13.51 26.55
N ARG A 67 17.44 12.56 27.45
CA ARG A 67 16.29 11.67 27.40
C ARG A 67 15.01 12.51 27.49
N SER A 68 14.25 12.58 26.40
CA SER A 68 12.97 13.31 26.34
C SER A 68 11.80 12.49 26.88
N HIS A 69 12.04 11.28 27.39
CA HIS A 69 11.03 10.43 28.02
C HIS A 69 11.28 10.31 29.52
N VAL A 70 10.20 10.31 30.29
CA VAL A 70 10.23 9.85 31.68
C VAL A 70 10.31 8.33 31.63
N GLU A 71 11.31 7.73 32.28
CA GLU A 71 11.27 6.30 32.61
C GLU A 71 10.17 6.13 33.64
N GLN A 72 8.95 5.89 33.17
CA GLN A 72 7.88 5.42 34.01
C GLN A 72 7.99 3.90 34.00
N ALA A 73 8.14 3.29 35.17
CA ALA A 73 8.00 1.85 35.28
C ALA A 73 6.59 1.53 34.79
N ASP A 74 6.52 0.81 33.67
CA ASP A 74 5.25 0.42 33.09
C ASP A 74 4.61 -0.53 34.11
N VAL A 75 3.52 -0.09 34.73
CA VAL A 75 2.77 -0.89 35.70
C VAL A 75 2.12 -2.00 34.89
N HIS A 76 2.84 -3.09 34.71
CA HIS A 76 2.28 -4.31 34.15
C HIS A 76 1.25 -4.83 35.15
N GLY A 77 0.13 -5.35 34.64
CA GLY A 77 -0.78 -6.17 35.44
C GLY A 77 -0.06 -7.36 36.04
N ASP A 78 -0.77 -8.18 36.82
CA ASP A 78 -0.21 -9.38 37.47
C ASP A 78 0.04 -10.53 36.44
N ASP A 79 0.46 -10.18 35.24
CA ASP A 79 0.64 -11.07 34.11
C ASP A 79 2.00 -11.77 34.19
N HIS A 80 2.00 -13.09 34.05
CA HIS A 80 3.19 -13.92 34.20
C HIS A 80 3.26 -14.95 33.08
N PHE A 81 4.37 -14.92 32.34
CA PHE A 81 4.63 -15.93 31.30
C PHE A 81 4.88 -17.32 31.89
N PRO A 82 4.49 -18.41 31.21
CA PRO A 82 4.79 -19.76 31.67
C PRO A 82 6.26 -19.96 32.07
N ALA A 83 6.49 -20.63 33.22
CA ALA A 83 7.82 -20.83 33.79
C ALA A 83 8.73 -21.76 32.97
N ASP A 84 8.19 -22.42 31.96
CA ASP A 84 8.93 -23.27 31.02
C ASP A 84 9.68 -22.45 29.95
N GLY A 85 9.52 -21.12 29.92
CA GLY A 85 10.27 -20.21 29.06
C GLY A 85 9.89 -20.30 27.58
N ARG A 86 8.82 -21.02 27.23
CA ARG A 86 8.32 -21.06 25.85
C ARG A 86 7.55 -19.76 25.55
N GLY A 87 7.78 -19.21 24.37
CA GLY A 87 6.97 -18.10 23.87
C GLY A 87 5.52 -18.54 23.66
N LEU A 88 4.57 -17.73 24.09
CA LEU A 88 3.15 -17.94 23.84
C LEU A 88 2.83 -17.59 22.38
N SER A 89 2.08 -18.46 21.70
CA SER A 89 1.46 -18.11 20.41
C SER A 89 0.27 -17.17 20.64
N PRO A 90 -0.21 -16.44 19.61
CA PRO A 90 -1.32 -15.49 19.75
C PRO A 90 -2.62 -16.08 20.33
N TYR A 91 -2.83 -17.39 20.16
CA TYR A 91 -4.01 -18.10 20.68
C TYR A 91 -3.82 -18.60 22.13
N GLU A 92 -2.59 -18.58 22.63
CA GLU A 92 -2.23 -18.99 23.99
C GLU A 92 -2.10 -17.79 24.95
N LEU A 93 -2.23 -16.54 24.45
CA LEU A 93 -2.21 -15.33 25.27
C LEU A 93 -3.40 -15.25 26.24
N GLY A 94 -4.59 -15.75 25.86
CA GLY A 94 -5.76 -15.71 26.75
C GLY A 94 -6.09 -14.30 27.27
N GLU A 95 -6.10 -14.13 28.60
CA GLU A 95 -6.32 -12.85 29.30
C GLU A 95 -5.03 -12.02 29.48
N SER A 96 -3.85 -12.59 29.19
CA SER A 96 -2.56 -11.89 29.23
C SER A 96 -2.54 -10.70 28.27
N GLY A 97 -2.07 -9.56 28.76
CA GLY A 97 -2.00 -8.29 28.02
C GLY A 97 -3.31 -7.49 27.86
N ASN A 98 -4.44 -7.98 28.37
CA ASN A 98 -5.73 -7.25 28.36
C ASN A 98 -6.18 -6.78 29.76
N GLU A 99 -5.34 -6.94 30.78
CA GLU A 99 -5.67 -6.55 32.15
C GLU A 99 -5.72 -5.03 32.30
N PRO A 100 -6.71 -4.48 33.04
CA PRO A 100 -6.72 -3.08 33.41
C PRO A 100 -5.48 -2.77 34.27
N ILE A 101 -4.67 -1.81 33.82
CA ILE A 101 -3.53 -1.30 34.60
C ILE A 101 -4.09 -0.65 35.87
N ARG A 102 -3.79 -1.22 37.05
CA ARG A 102 -4.11 -0.59 38.34
C ARG A 102 -3.18 0.59 38.56
N HIS A 103 -3.74 1.78 38.76
CA HIS A 103 -2.97 2.93 39.23
C HIS A 103 -2.91 2.90 40.76
N GLU A 104 -1.71 3.05 41.35
CA GLU A 104 -1.48 3.05 42.80
C GLU A 104 -2.31 4.10 43.58
N ASP A 105 -2.91 5.07 42.88
CA ASP A 105 -3.77 6.10 43.48
C ASP A 105 -5.19 5.63 43.83
N ASP A 106 -5.62 4.46 43.34
CA ASP A 106 -6.94 3.90 43.69
C ASP A 106 -6.96 3.31 45.11
N ASP A 107 -5.82 2.86 45.65
CA ASP A 107 -5.71 2.29 47.01
C ASP A 107 -5.72 3.35 48.13
N LYS A 108 -5.64 4.65 47.80
CA LYS A 108 -5.63 5.75 48.80
C LYS A 108 -7.00 6.36 49.07
N ARG A 109 -8.06 5.88 48.43
CA ARG A 109 -9.44 6.32 48.67
C ARG A 109 -10.18 5.31 49.54
N ASP A 110 -9.84 5.24 50.82
CA ASP A 110 -10.69 4.67 51.89
C ASP A 110 -10.35 5.31 53.25
#